data_AF-A0A950YQ30-F1
#
_entry.id   AF-A0A950YQ30-F1
#
_cell.length_a   1.000
_cell.length_b   1.000
_cell.length_c   1.000
_cell.angle_alpha   90.00
_cell.angle_beta   90.00
_cell.angle_gamma   90.00
#
_symmetry.space_group_name_H-M   'P 1'
#
loop_
_entity.id
_entity.type
_entity.pdbx_description
1 polymer ?
#
loop_
_entity_poly.entity_id
_entity_poly.type
_entity_poly.pdbx_seq_one_letter_code
_entity_poly.pdbx_strand_id
1 'polypeptide(L)'
;METTTAAPQRDALESEIRRIGAELADAFPSNARHPLRALDTRAMELASGDQELKAALFRFVDVVPACRSLDDLARHLKGFLEEVPDAPSSIAVAMRMSNTRAGRAALGAAAASGVKHMAHRFIVGETPSAALGVLRQLWERGVASSVDLLGEATVTQAEADHYAARCNAALEELAHASR
;
A
#
# COMPACT_ATOMS: atom_id res chain seq x y z
N MET A 1 -4.07 52.14 -8.38
CA MET A 1 -2.92 51.94 -9.29
C MET A 1 -1.97 50.99 -8.57
N GLU A 2 -2.26 49.69 -8.64
CA GLU A 2 -1.64 48.69 -7.75
C GLU A 2 -1.72 47.30 -8.41
N THR A 3 -1.13 47.14 -9.60
CA THR A 3 -1.15 45.87 -10.35
C THR A 3 0.17 45.48 -11.00
N THR A 4 1.23 46.29 -10.89
CA THR A 4 2.49 46.06 -11.64
C THR A 4 3.53 45.20 -10.90
N THR A 5 3.45 45.05 -9.57
CA THR A 5 4.49 44.38 -8.77
C THR A 5 4.36 42.85 -8.69
N ALA A 6 3.17 42.30 -8.98
CA ALA A 6 2.89 40.87 -8.75
C ALA A 6 3.44 39.92 -9.82
N ALA A 7 3.58 40.37 -11.08
CA ALA A 7 4.10 39.54 -12.17
C ALA A 7 5.57 39.12 -11.99
N PRO A 8 6.53 40.05 -11.72
CA PRO A 8 7.94 39.67 -11.54
C PRO A 8 8.19 38.78 -10.31
N GLN A 9 7.36 38.91 -9.27
CA GLN A 9 7.42 38.02 -8.09
C GLN A 9 6.94 36.59 -8.41
N ARG A 10 5.95 36.43 -9.29
CA ARG A 10 5.47 35.13 -9.74
C ARG A 10 6.49 34.42 -10.63
N ASP A 11 7.15 35.14 -11.52
CA ASP A 11 8.17 34.56 -12.41
C ASP A 11 9.42 34.11 -11.64
N ALA A 12 9.82 34.89 -10.62
CA ALA A 12 10.90 34.52 -9.71
C ALA A 12 10.53 33.27 -8.88
N LEU A 13 9.30 33.20 -8.37
CA LEU A 13 8.82 32.05 -7.61
C LEU A 13 8.76 30.78 -8.48
N GLU A 14 8.22 30.87 -9.71
CA GLU A 14 8.15 29.73 -10.64
C GLU A 14 9.55 29.22 -10.99
N SER A 15 10.50 30.13 -11.20
CA SER A 15 11.89 29.76 -11.47
C SER A 15 12.51 28.99 -10.30
N GLU A 16 12.23 29.42 -9.07
CA GLU A 16 12.74 28.75 -7.86
C GLU A 16 12.07 27.39 -7.63
N ILE A 17 10.75 27.28 -7.88
CA ILE A 17 10.03 26.01 -7.84
C ILE A 17 10.64 25.01 -8.82
N ARG A 18 10.91 25.43 -10.06
CA ARG A 18 11.51 24.56 -11.08
C ARG A 18 12.91 24.14 -10.71
N ARG A 19 13.72 25.06 -10.18
CA ARG A 19 15.10 24.78 -9.75
C ARG A 19 15.11 23.73 -8.64
N ILE A 20 14.37 23.96 -7.56
CA ILE A 20 14.27 23.03 -6.42
C ILE A 20 13.66 21.69 -6.89
N GLY A 21 12.62 21.73 -7.72
CA GLY A 21 11.98 20.54 -8.26
C GLY A 21 12.93 19.68 -9.09
N ALA A 22 13.77 20.28 -9.94
CA ALA A 22 14.78 19.58 -10.71
C ALA A 22 15.88 18.98 -9.81
N GLU A 23 16.37 19.74 -8.82
CA GLU A 23 17.35 19.24 -7.85
C GLU A 23 16.83 18.04 -7.05
N LEU A 24 15.55 18.08 -6.64
CA LEU A 24 14.89 16.95 -5.99
C LEU A 24 14.76 15.76 -6.94
N ALA A 25 14.36 15.99 -8.19
CA ALA A 25 14.21 14.95 -9.22
C ALA A 25 15.53 14.21 -9.47
N ASP A 26 16.63 14.95 -9.61
CA ASP A 26 17.97 14.39 -9.84
C ASP A 26 18.51 13.64 -8.61
N ALA A 27 18.08 14.02 -7.41
CA ALA A 27 18.47 13.35 -6.16
C ALA A 27 17.69 12.05 -5.88
N PHE A 28 16.63 11.73 -6.63
CA PHE A 28 15.90 10.48 -6.40
C PHE A 28 16.79 9.25 -6.61
N PRO A 29 16.74 8.26 -5.70
CA PRO A 29 17.51 7.03 -5.87
C PRO A 29 17.05 6.30 -7.12
N SER A 30 18.00 6.01 -8.02
CA SER A 30 17.73 5.27 -9.25
C SER A 30 17.30 3.83 -8.95
N ASN A 31 16.20 3.39 -9.57
CA ASN A 31 15.61 2.04 -9.44
C ASN A 31 16.59 0.89 -9.78
N ALA A 32 17.73 1.20 -10.40
CA ALA A 32 18.76 0.25 -10.79
C ALA A 32 19.42 -0.50 -9.60
N ARG A 33 19.28 -0.02 -8.35
CA ARG A 33 19.98 -0.61 -7.19
C ARG A 33 19.23 -1.69 -6.43
N HIS A 34 17.95 -1.98 -6.75
CA HIS A 34 17.16 -2.99 -6.03
C HIS A 34 16.28 -3.85 -6.96
N PRO A 35 16.71 -5.07 -7.33
CA PRO A 35 15.99 -5.91 -8.31
C PRO A 35 14.60 -6.33 -7.84
N LEU A 36 14.38 -6.53 -6.54
CA LEU A 36 13.06 -6.80 -5.97
C LEU A 36 12.10 -5.61 -6.14
N ARG A 37 12.60 -4.38 -5.94
CA ARG A 37 11.79 -3.17 -6.17
C ARG A 37 11.48 -2.99 -7.66
N ALA A 38 12.39 -3.34 -8.56
CA ALA A 38 12.14 -3.28 -9.99
C ALA A 38 11.07 -4.29 -10.44
N LEU A 39 11.02 -5.47 -9.84
CA LEU A 39 9.93 -6.44 -10.06
C LEU A 39 8.60 -5.91 -9.56
N ASP A 40 8.57 -5.32 -8.36
CA ASP A 40 7.35 -4.71 -7.81
C ASP A 40 6.84 -3.54 -8.66
N THR A 41 7.74 -2.68 -9.12
CA THR A 41 7.40 -1.56 -10.02
C THR A 41 6.83 -2.08 -11.32
N ARG A 42 7.43 -3.11 -11.93
CA ARG A 42 6.89 -3.75 -13.14
C ARG A 42 5.54 -4.41 -12.90
N ALA A 43 5.34 -5.09 -11.76
CA ALA A 43 4.05 -5.66 -11.42
C ALA A 43 2.97 -4.58 -11.28
N MET A 44 3.32 -3.45 -10.66
CA MET A 44 2.44 -2.28 -10.54
C MET A 44 2.16 -1.59 -11.89
N GLU A 45 3.16 -1.51 -12.77
CA GLU A 45 3.03 -0.98 -14.13
C GLU A 45 2.15 -1.88 -15.00
N LEU A 46 2.35 -3.20 -14.96
CA LEU A 46 1.52 -4.18 -15.66
C LEU A 46 0.07 -4.14 -15.14
N ALA A 47 -0.11 -4.05 -13.82
CA ALA A 47 -1.44 -3.87 -13.22
C ALA A 47 -2.04 -2.49 -13.55
N SER A 48 -1.24 -1.48 -13.88
CA SER A 48 -1.72 -0.14 -14.26
C SER A 48 -1.94 0.04 -15.77
N GLY A 49 -1.43 -0.88 -16.59
CA GLY A 49 -1.59 -0.87 -18.05
C GLY A 49 -3.00 -1.23 -18.51
N ASP A 50 -3.78 -1.87 -17.65
CA ASP A 50 -5.18 -2.25 -17.87
C ASP A 50 -6.02 -1.79 -16.67
N GLN A 51 -6.88 -0.79 -16.91
CA GLN A 51 -7.72 -0.20 -15.87
C GLN A 51 -8.75 -1.18 -15.31
N GLU A 52 -9.23 -2.13 -16.11
CA GLU A 52 -10.23 -3.10 -15.71
C GLU A 52 -9.60 -4.18 -14.82
N LEU A 53 -8.42 -4.68 -15.20
CA LEU A 53 -7.63 -5.57 -14.35
C LEU A 53 -7.24 -4.89 -13.02
N LYS A 54 -6.82 -3.63 -13.06
CA LYS A 54 -6.53 -2.84 -11.86
C LYS A 54 -7.74 -2.77 -10.93
N ALA A 55 -8.90 -2.43 -11.46
CA ALA A 55 -10.13 -2.32 -10.71
C ALA A 55 -10.56 -3.67 -10.11
N ALA A 56 -10.41 -4.77 -10.86
CA ALA A 56 -10.66 -6.13 -10.37
C ALA A 56 -9.74 -6.48 -9.19
N LEU A 57 -8.44 -6.20 -9.30
CA LEU A 57 -7.48 -6.48 -8.23
C LEU A 57 -7.70 -5.61 -6.99
N PHE A 58 -8.10 -4.34 -7.15
CA PHE A 58 -8.45 -3.48 -6.02
C PHE A 58 -9.72 -3.94 -5.30
N ARG A 59 -10.77 -4.32 -6.04
CA ARG A 59 -11.97 -4.94 -5.44
C ARG A 59 -11.62 -6.26 -4.74
N PHE A 60 -10.69 -7.04 -5.28
CA PHE A 60 -10.21 -8.24 -4.63
C PHE A 60 -9.48 -7.95 -3.32
N VAL A 61 -8.55 -6.98 -3.30
CA VAL A 61 -7.86 -6.58 -2.07
C VAL A 61 -8.85 -6.13 -0.99
N ASP A 62 -9.89 -5.39 -1.37
CA ASP A 62 -10.94 -4.90 -0.47
C ASP A 62 -11.73 -6.03 0.21
N VAL A 63 -12.03 -7.13 -0.51
CA VAL A 63 -12.78 -8.26 0.06
C VAL A 63 -11.94 -9.24 0.87
N VAL A 64 -10.61 -9.24 0.69
CA VAL A 64 -9.71 -10.22 1.33
C VAL A 64 -9.86 -10.30 2.84
N PRO A 65 -9.95 -9.18 3.60
CA PRO A 65 -10.14 -9.23 5.05
C PRO A 65 -11.43 -9.95 5.49
N ALA A 66 -12.45 -9.98 4.64
CA ALA A 66 -13.72 -10.65 4.92
C ALA A 66 -13.73 -12.15 4.55
N CYS A 67 -12.75 -12.62 3.79
CA CYS A 67 -12.66 -14.01 3.35
C CYS A 67 -12.28 -14.96 4.49
N ARG A 68 -13.01 -16.06 4.63
CA ARG A 68 -12.86 -16.98 5.78
C ARG A 68 -11.99 -18.21 5.51
N SER A 69 -11.54 -18.41 4.28
CA SER A 69 -10.67 -19.54 3.90
C SER A 69 -9.92 -19.28 2.59
N LEU A 70 -8.91 -20.11 2.31
CA LEU A 70 -8.21 -20.10 1.02
C LEU A 70 -9.14 -20.40 -0.16
N ASP A 71 -10.12 -21.28 0.03
CA ASP A 71 -11.12 -21.58 -0.99
C ASP A 71 -12.02 -20.36 -1.27
N ASP A 72 -12.32 -19.57 -0.24
CA ASP A 72 -13.09 -18.34 -0.33
C ASP A 72 -12.33 -17.23 -1.08
N LEU A 73 -11.05 -17.06 -0.75
CA LEU A 73 -10.13 -16.14 -1.46
C LEU A 73 -10.00 -16.52 -2.93
N ALA A 74 -9.74 -17.81 -3.22
CA ALA A 74 -9.61 -18.30 -4.58
C ALA A 74 -10.88 -18.05 -5.40
N ARG A 75 -12.06 -18.21 -4.78
CA ARG A 75 -13.35 -17.96 -5.43
C ARG A 75 -13.55 -16.47 -5.75
N HIS A 76 -13.25 -15.56 -4.82
CA HIS A 76 -13.38 -14.12 -5.05
C HIS A 76 -12.38 -13.61 -6.09
N LEU A 77 -11.10 -14.03 -6.00
CA LEU A 77 -10.10 -13.69 -6.99
C LEU A 77 -10.53 -14.16 -8.37
N LYS A 78 -11.05 -15.40 -8.46
CA LYS A 78 -11.59 -15.94 -9.70
C LYS A 78 -12.74 -15.07 -10.22
N GLY A 79 -13.75 -14.79 -9.41
CA GLY A 79 -14.91 -13.98 -9.82
C GLY A 79 -14.51 -12.62 -10.38
N PHE A 80 -13.64 -11.88 -9.69
CA PHE A 80 -13.23 -10.55 -10.16
C PHE A 80 -12.41 -10.59 -11.46
N LEU A 81 -11.62 -11.64 -11.69
CA LEU A 81 -10.83 -11.79 -12.91
C LEU A 81 -11.66 -12.28 -14.11
N GLU A 82 -12.78 -12.97 -13.89
CA GLU A 82 -13.72 -13.36 -14.95
C GLU A 82 -14.49 -12.16 -15.52
N GLU A 83 -14.61 -11.06 -14.75
CA GLU A 83 -15.20 -9.80 -15.21
C GLU A 83 -14.28 -9.01 -16.15
N VAL A 84 -13.01 -9.40 -16.32
CA VAL A 84 -12.03 -8.70 -17.15
C VAL A 84 -12.06 -9.26 -18.58
N PRO A 85 -12.51 -8.48 -19.59
CA PRO A 85 -12.67 -8.93 -20.98
C PRO A 85 -11.39 -9.42 -21.65
N ASP A 86 -10.25 -8.76 -21.36
CA ASP A 86 -8.95 -9.00 -22.00
C ASP A 86 -7.87 -9.43 -20.99
N ALA A 87 -8.25 -10.27 -20.01
CA ALA A 87 -7.32 -10.74 -19.00
C ALA A 87 -6.07 -11.40 -19.64
N PRO A 88 -4.85 -11.06 -19.18
CA PRO A 88 -3.62 -11.66 -19.68
C PRO A 88 -3.68 -13.19 -19.72
N SER A 89 -3.11 -13.80 -20.75
CA SER A 89 -3.19 -15.25 -20.97
C SER A 89 -2.66 -16.09 -19.79
N SER A 90 -1.69 -15.57 -19.04
CA SER A 90 -1.19 -16.16 -17.81
C SER A 90 -2.25 -16.25 -16.70
N ILE A 91 -3.10 -15.22 -16.58
CA ILE A 91 -4.23 -15.19 -15.65
C ILE A 91 -5.28 -16.23 -16.08
N ALA A 92 -5.64 -16.27 -17.36
CA ALA A 92 -6.60 -17.24 -17.89
C ALA A 92 -6.16 -18.70 -17.64
N VAL A 93 -4.85 -18.99 -17.69
CA VAL A 93 -4.31 -20.32 -17.35
C VAL A 93 -4.44 -20.63 -15.86
N ALA A 94 -4.06 -19.70 -14.97
CA ALA A 94 -4.20 -19.87 -13.52
C ALA A 94 -5.67 -20.11 -13.12
N MET A 95 -6.59 -19.43 -13.79
CA MET A 95 -8.03 -19.55 -13.62
C MET A 95 -8.59 -20.91 -14.03
N ARG A 96 -8.04 -21.53 -15.09
CA ARG A 96 -8.42 -22.90 -15.48
C ARG A 96 -7.91 -23.94 -14.49
N MET A 97 -6.69 -23.75 -13.96
CA MET A 97 -6.08 -24.65 -12.98
C MET A 97 -6.80 -24.64 -11.63
N SER A 98 -7.42 -23.50 -11.27
CA SER A 98 -8.23 -23.37 -10.05
C SER A 98 -9.58 -24.11 -10.09
N ASN A 99 -9.91 -24.83 -11.17
CA ASN A 99 -11.10 -25.70 -11.17
C ASN A 99 -10.90 -26.98 -10.33
N THR A 100 -9.66 -27.35 -10.05
CA THR A 100 -9.33 -28.48 -9.16
C THR A 100 -9.25 -28.03 -7.70
N ARG A 101 -9.48 -28.95 -6.74
CA ARG A 101 -9.35 -28.64 -5.30
C ARG A 101 -7.94 -28.17 -4.94
N ALA A 102 -6.91 -28.84 -5.46
CA ALA A 102 -5.52 -28.47 -5.22
C ALA A 102 -5.19 -27.09 -5.84
N GLY A 103 -5.68 -26.83 -7.06
CA GLY A 103 -5.50 -25.54 -7.73
C GLY A 103 -6.17 -24.37 -7.00
N ARG A 104 -7.37 -24.57 -6.42
CA ARG A 104 -8.00 -23.53 -5.57
C ARG A 104 -7.20 -23.23 -4.33
N ALA A 105 -6.76 -24.26 -3.61
CA ALA A 105 -5.97 -24.06 -2.40
C ALA A 105 -4.67 -23.31 -2.71
N ALA A 106 -3.98 -23.67 -3.80
CA ALA A 106 -2.77 -22.99 -4.24
C ALA A 106 -3.04 -21.53 -4.65
N LEU A 107 -4.12 -21.27 -5.42
CA LEU A 107 -4.50 -19.91 -5.82
C LEU A 107 -4.85 -19.04 -4.60
N GLY A 108 -5.62 -19.57 -3.66
CA GLY A 108 -5.97 -18.87 -2.43
C GLY A 108 -4.76 -18.55 -1.57
N ALA A 109 -3.81 -19.48 -1.44
CA ALA A 109 -2.56 -19.25 -0.72
C ALA A 109 -1.70 -18.17 -1.38
N ALA A 110 -1.56 -18.22 -2.71
CA ALA A 110 -0.85 -17.21 -3.48
C ALA A 110 -1.50 -15.83 -3.34
N ALA A 111 -2.83 -15.77 -3.40
CA ALA A 111 -3.61 -14.55 -3.24
C ALA A 111 -3.42 -13.93 -1.84
N ALA A 112 -3.55 -14.74 -0.78
CA ALA A 112 -3.30 -14.29 0.59
C ALA A 112 -1.88 -13.74 0.77
N SER A 113 -0.89 -14.44 0.23
CA SER A 113 0.51 -14.01 0.29
C SER A 113 0.74 -12.71 -0.48
N GLY A 114 0.13 -12.56 -1.66
CA GLY A 114 0.24 -11.35 -2.47
C GLY A 114 -0.33 -10.12 -1.77
N VAL A 115 -1.53 -10.25 -1.19
CA VAL A 115 -2.18 -9.16 -0.44
C VAL A 115 -1.38 -8.80 0.80
N LYS A 116 -0.91 -9.81 1.57
CA LYS A 116 -0.06 -9.57 2.74
C LYS A 116 1.23 -8.85 2.37
N HIS A 117 1.88 -9.27 1.29
CA HIS A 117 3.10 -8.64 0.78
C HIS A 117 2.85 -7.18 0.38
N MET A 118 1.73 -6.90 -0.29
CA MET A 118 1.34 -5.54 -0.65
C MET A 118 1.09 -4.68 0.59
N ALA A 119 0.37 -5.21 1.58
CA ALA A 119 0.05 -4.51 2.82
C ALA A 119 1.32 -4.12 3.59
N HIS A 120 2.33 -5.00 3.67
CA HIS A 120 3.60 -4.74 4.36
C HIS A 120 4.45 -3.61 3.73
N ARG A 121 4.12 -3.14 2.51
CA ARG A 121 4.77 -1.95 1.92
C ARG A 121 4.30 -0.65 2.58
N PHE A 122 3.10 -0.66 3.15
CA PHE A 122 2.43 0.51 3.72
C PHE A 122 2.24 0.39 5.24
N ILE A 123 2.27 -0.83 5.79
CA ILE A 123 2.09 -1.13 7.20
C ILE A 123 3.40 -1.61 7.79
N VAL A 124 3.89 -0.87 8.79
CA VAL A 124 5.19 -1.12 9.44
C VAL A 124 5.15 -2.24 10.48
N GLY A 125 3.98 -2.54 11.03
CA GLY A 125 3.75 -3.61 12.00
C GLY A 125 2.27 -3.77 12.34
N GLU A 126 1.89 -4.96 12.80
CA GLU A 126 0.51 -5.26 13.22
C GLU A 126 0.21 -4.73 14.64
N THR A 127 1.24 -4.45 15.43
CA THR A 127 1.17 -3.84 16.77
C THR A 127 2.24 -2.75 16.93
N PRO A 128 2.12 -1.83 17.92
CA PRO A 128 3.17 -0.85 18.19
C PRO A 128 4.52 -1.51 18.49
N SER A 129 4.55 -2.59 19.30
CA SER A 129 5.75 -3.40 19.55
C SER A 129 6.41 -3.94 18.29
N ALA A 130 5.61 -4.50 17.39
CA ALA A 130 6.11 -5.06 16.14
C ALA A 130 6.74 -3.98 15.24
N ALA A 131 6.27 -2.73 15.34
CA ALA A 131 6.79 -1.60 14.58
C ALA A 131 8.10 -1.01 15.15
N LEU A 132 8.40 -1.20 16.44
CA LEU A 132 9.53 -0.57 17.14
C LEU A 132 10.88 -0.76 16.44
N GLY A 133 11.13 -1.96 15.92
CA GLY A 133 12.39 -2.26 15.22
C GLY A 133 12.59 -1.38 13.99
N VAL A 134 11.55 -1.18 13.19
CA VAL A 134 11.60 -0.34 12.00
C VAL A 134 11.67 1.15 12.37
N LEU A 135 10.90 1.58 13.37
CA LEU A 135 10.93 2.96 13.85
C LEU A 135 12.33 3.36 14.37
N ARG A 136 13.00 2.45 15.10
CA ARG A 136 14.37 2.66 15.57
C ARG A 136 15.36 2.79 14.41
N GLN A 137 15.26 1.91 13.42
CA GLN A 137 16.11 1.98 12.23
C GLN A 137 15.87 3.25 11.41
N LEU A 138 14.67 3.81 11.39
CA LEU A 138 14.39 5.10 10.77
C LEU A 138 15.06 6.23 11.55
N TRP A 139 14.90 6.23 12.87
CA TRP A 139 15.51 7.22 13.76
C TRP A 139 17.04 7.25 13.66
N GLU A 140 17.68 6.08 13.68
CA GLU A 140 19.15 5.95 13.52
C GLU A 140 19.67 6.52 12.20
N ARG A 141 18.82 6.60 11.17
CA ARG A 141 19.14 7.23 9.88
C ARG A 141 18.76 8.71 9.79
N GLY A 142 18.37 9.32 10.91
CA GLY A 142 17.94 10.72 10.97
C GLY A 142 16.53 10.96 10.39
N VAL A 143 15.70 9.90 10.29
CA VAL A 143 14.32 10.00 9.80
C VAL A 143 13.36 9.94 10.98
N ALA A 144 12.71 11.07 11.28
CA ALA A 144 11.61 11.09 12.24
C ALA A 144 10.36 10.38 11.68
N SER A 145 9.53 9.83 12.56
CA SER A 145 8.33 9.08 12.17
C SER A 145 7.09 9.66 12.84
N SER A 146 5.98 9.70 12.10
CA SER A 146 4.64 9.87 12.64
C SER A 146 3.94 8.52 12.60
N VAL A 147 3.25 8.14 13.66
CA VAL A 147 2.55 6.85 13.76
C VAL A 147 1.05 7.08 13.60
N ASP A 148 0.46 6.36 12.66
CA ASP A 148 -0.98 6.31 12.43
C ASP A 148 -1.48 4.89 12.75
N LEU A 149 -2.58 4.78 13.51
CA LEU A 149 -3.16 3.50 13.87
C LEU A 149 -4.30 3.17 12.91
N LEU A 150 -4.14 2.08 12.15
CA LEU A 150 -5.20 1.63 11.26
C LEU A 150 -6.43 1.17 12.05
N GLY A 151 -7.61 1.52 11.56
CA GLY A 151 -8.90 1.13 12.12
C GLY A 151 -9.99 1.22 11.06
N GLU A 152 -11.07 0.48 11.30
CA GLU A 152 -12.29 0.61 10.50
C GLU A 152 -13.04 1.89 10.88
N ALA A 153 -14.04 2.25 10.07
CA ALA A 153 -14.91 3.38 10.36
C ALA A 153 -15.56 3.20 11.74
N THR A 154 -15.33 4.16 12.63
CA THR A 154 -15.98 4.21 13.94
C THR A 154 -17.41 4.73 13.77
N VAL A 155 -18.40 3.87 14.00
CA VAL A 155 -19.83 4.16 13.81
C VAL A 155 -20.62 4.11 15.12
N THR A 156 -20.01 3.65 16.22
CA THR A 156 -20.59 3.67 17.57
C THR A 156 -19.69 4.34 18.59
N GLN A 157 -20.29 4.78 19.71
CA GLN A 157 -19.52 5.34 20.82
C GLN A 157 -18.54 4.33 21.43
N ALA A 158 -18.95 3.06 21.54
CA ALA A 158 -18.10 2.01 22.10
C ALA A 158 -16.85 1.77 21.23
N GLU A 159 -16.99 1.86 19.90
CA GLU A 159 -15.85 1.80 18.98
C GLU A 159 -14.93 3.01 19.11
N ALA A 160 -15.49 4.21 19.35
CA ALA A 160 -14.69 5.42 19.59
C ALA A 160 -13.87 5.31 20.87
N ASP A 161 -14.48 4.84 21.96
CA ASP A 161 -13.80 4.59 23.23
C ASP A 161 -12.71 3.52 23.06
N HIS A 162 -12.98 2.46 22.29
CA HIS A 162 -12.01 1.43 21.96
C HIS A 162 -10.82 1.98 21.15
N TYR A 163 -11.07 2.81 20.13
CA TYR A 163 -10.02 3.42 19.33
C TYR A 163 -9.16 4.38 20.17
N ALA A 164 -9.77 5.19 21.04
CA ALA A 164 -9.05 6.05 21.97
C ALA A 164 -8.16 5.26 22.93
N ALA A 165 -8.66 4.15 23.47
CA ALA A 165 -7.87 3.26 24.31
C ALA A 165 -6.66 2.67 23.56
N ARG A 166 -6.83 2.28 22.29
CA ARG A 166 -5.73 1.82 21.42
C ARG A 166 -4.67 2.91 21.20
N CYS A 167 -5.09 4.15 20.95
CA CYS A 167 -4.17 5.29 20.82
C CYS A 167 -3.35 5.51 22.10
N ASN A 168 -4.00 5.51 23.27
CA ASN A 168 -3.32 5.67 24.55
C ASN A 168 -2.32 4.54 24.82
N ALA A 169 -2.70 3.29 24.59
CA ALA A 169 -1.82 2.14 24.74
C ALA A 169 -0.60 2.22 23.80
N ALA A 170 -0.80 2.62 22.54
CA ALA A 170 0.30 2.80 21.60
C ALA A 170 1.26 3.93 22.03
N LEU A 171 0.73 5.06 22.51
CA LEU A 171 1.54 6.16 23.02
C LEU A 171 2.37 5.74 24.23
N GLU A 172 1.76 5.03 25.19
CA GLU A 172 2.47 4.49 26.34
C GLU A 172 3.58 3.54 25.91
N GLU A 173 3.29 2.57 25.03
CA GLU A 173 4.27 1.59 24.57
C GLU A 173 5.45 2.25 23.84
N LEU A 174 5.19 3.19 22.93
CA LEU A 174 6.21 3.95 22.21
C LEU A 174 7.04 4.83 23.16
N ALA A 175 6.41 5.46 24.15
CA ALA A 175 7.08 6.29 25.15
C ALA A 175 7.92 5.49 26.15
N HIS A 176 7.60 4.23 26.39
CA HIS A 176 8.46 3.33 27.16
C HIS A 176 9.67 2.88 26.32
N ALA A 177 9.48 2.61 25.04
CA ALA A 177 10.54 2.16 24.14
C ALA A 177 11.54 3.26 23.73
N SER A 178 11.20 4.54 23.97
CA SER A 178 12.05 5.70 23.66
C SER A 178 12.92 6.17 24.83
N ARG A 179 12.77 5.58 26.02
CA ARG A 179 13.65 5.78 27.17
C ARG A 179 14.85 4.85 27.10
#